data_AF-A0A6G7YKG9-F1
#
_entry.id   AF-A0A6G7YKG9-F1
#
_cell.length_a   1.000
_cell.length_b   1.000
_cell.length_c   1.000
_cell.angle_alpha   90.00
_cell.angle_beta   90.00
_cell.angle_gamma   90.00
#
_symmetry.space_group_name_H-M   'P 1'
#
loop_
_entity.id
_entity.type
_entity.pdbx_description
1 polymer ?
#
loop_
_entity_poly.entity_id
_entity_poly.type
_entity_poly.pdbx_seq_one_letter_code
_entity_poly.pdbx_strand_id
1 'polypeptide(L)'
;MNPDGVPRKVLFVAGAGRSGTSTMAGIASRLGMHVPLPEVPPDSSNPRGFSEPQWVVDLHDRLLKEAGVQVSDSRPSAWFETGRISTREPARIRVADWLEPHFEVHPELVVKDPRLSWFLGLWRVAAIRTGAKPVFVTMLRPPAEVVGSKQKYYANKLGSAHLAASWLNMLLHTERATRDEAGTSRVFVRYEDLLTDWVKTTMHVGHTLELQSIIHTRSDLIREVHRFIDPDLRRVSASLEDLGLPPRLHDLTAQTWVELNKLADPDGDVSQVHATLDQLRDAYTDLYEEAEAISKSSVVAARIDGARTAAASDAPAPGLAERIPHDVRAKIPPSLRRGVRKALGRERTAEQPPGQPEPS
;
A
#
# COMPACT_ATOMS: atom_id res chain seq x y z
N MET A 1 -33.41 6.90 8.20
CA MET A 1 -33.50 6.03 9.40
C MET A 1 -33.51 4.60 8.87
N ASN A 2 -32.59 3.72 9.31
CA ASN A 2 -32.52 2.34 8.83
C ASN A 2 -33.83 1.61 9.19
N PRO A 3 -34.59 1.06 8.23
CA PRO A 3 -35.86 0.36 8.50
C PRO A 3 -35.72 -0.83 9.47
N ASP A 4 -34.52 -1.39 9.61
CA ASP A 4 -34.27 -2.57 10.46
C ASP A 4 -33.69 -2.24 11.84
N GLY A 5 -33.46 -0.96 12.16
CA GLY A 5 -32.90 -0.54 13.46
C GLY A 5 -31.42 -0.90 13.69
N VAL A 6 -30.76 -1.55 12.72
CA VAL A 6 -29.31 -1.88 12.80
C VAL A 6 -28.48 -0.59 12.66
N PRO A 7 -27.57 -0.28 13.61
CA PRO A 7 -26.70 0.89 13.50
C PRO A 7 -25.80 0.80 12.27
N ARG A 8 -25.58 1.95 11.58
CA ARG A 8 -24.65 2.00 10.45
C ARG A 8 -23.22 1.69 10.91
N LYS A 9 -22.52 0.79 10.22
CA LYS A 9 -21.12 0.44 10.53
C LYS A 9 -20.28 0.36 9.26
N VAL A 10 -19.01 0.71 9.40
CA VAL A 10 -18.00 0.44 8.37
C VAL A 10 -16.87 -0.34 8.98
N LEU A 11 -16.70 -1.58 8.52
CA LEU A 11 -15.54 -2.39 8.82
C LEU A 11 -14.40 -2.02 7.88
N PHE A 12 -13.37 -1.41 8.45
CA PHE A 12 -12.11 -1.13 7.80
C PHE A 12 -11.15 -2.31 8.02
N VAL A 13 -10.80 -3.00 6.94
CA VAL A 13 -9.86 -4.13 6.99
C VAL A 13 -8.46 -3.61 6.69
N ALA A 14 -7.66 -3.46 7.74
CA ALA A 14 -6.31 -2.90 7.70
C ALA A 14 -5.24 -3.99 7.91
N GLY A 15 -3.98 -3.62 7.70
CA GLY A 15 -2.82 -4.49 7.88
C GLY A 15 -1.79 -4.29 6.78
N ALA A 16 -0.59 -4.82 6.99
CA ALA A 16 0.44 -4.78 5.96
C ALA A 16 -0.03 -5.54 4.71
N GLY A 17 0.27 -5.05 3.51
CA GLY A 17 0.02 -5.81 2.28
C GLY A 17 0.60 -7.23 2.38
N ARG A 18 -0.17 -8.24 1.92
CA ARG A 18 0.13 -9.69 2.05
C ARG A 18 -0.10 -10.32 3.44
N SER A 19 -0.77 -9.64 4.36
CA SER A 19 -1.14 -10.16 5.69
C SER A 19 -2.47 -10.94 5.75
N GLY A 20 -3.20 -11.09 4.64
CA GLY A 20 -4.50 -11.77 4.62
C GLY A 20 -5.71 -10.83 4.65
N THR A 21 -5.52 -9.52 4.44
CA THR A 21 -6.62 -8.53 4.37
C THR A 21 -7.67 -8.86 3.31
N SER A 22 -7.28 -9.37 2.14
CA SER A 22 -8.23 -9.83 1.11
C SER A 22 -9.06 -11.02 1.58
N THR A 23 -8.46 -11.96 2.33
CA THR A 23 -9.18 -13.11 2.89
C THR A 23 -10.23 -12.63 3.89
N MET A 24 -9.86 -11.76 4.83
CA MET A 24 -10.80 -11.22 5.82
C MET A 24 -11.93 -10.42 5.17
N ALA A 25 -11.63 -9.52 4.23
CA ALA A 25 -12.65 -8.75 3.52
C ALA A 25 -13.58 -9.65 2.69
N GLY A 26 -13.02 -10.66 2.01
CA GLY A 26 -13.79 -11.63 1.24
C GLY A 26 -14.68 -12.54 2.09
N ILE A 27 -14.27 -12.86 3.32
CA ILE A 27 -15.12 -13.56 4.30
C ILE A 27 -16.25 -12.63 4.75
N ALA A 28 -15.95 -11.41 5.21
CA ALA A 28 -16.95 -10.46 5.67
C ALA A 28 -18.04 -10.18 4.62
N SER A 29 -17.62 -10.02 3.36
CA SER A 29 -18.53 -9.88 2.21
C SER A 29 -19.46 -11.09 2.05
N ARG A 30 -18.91 -12.30 2.07
CA ARG A 30 -19.68 -13.56 1.92
C ARG A 30 -20.58 -13.84 3.12
N LEU A 31 -20.23 -13.35 4.31
CA LEU A 31 -21.09 -13.41 5.49
C LEU A 31 -22.18 -12.31 5.50
N GLY A 32 -22.36 -11.58 4.40
CA GLY A 32 -23.49 -10.69 4.21
C GLY A 32 -23.23 -9.22 4.54
N MET A 33 -21.98 -8.81 4.73
CA MET A 33 -21.65 -7.37 4.70
C MET A 33 -21.50 -6.89 3.25
N HIS A 34 -21.74 -5.60 3.01
CA HIS A 34 -21.68 -5.04 1.66
C HIS A 34 -20.30 -4.43 1.35
N VAL A 35 -19.68 -4.86 0.25
CA VAL A 35 -18.51 -4.19 -0.33
C VAL A 35 -19.02 -3.14 -1.33
N PRO A 36 -18.69 -1.84 -1.16
CA PRO A 36 -19.04 -0.81 -2.12
C PRO A 36 -18.58 -1.13 -3.56
N LEU A 37 -19.52 -1.08 -4.50
CA LEU A 37 -19.28 -1.39 -5.91
C LEU A 37 -18.88 -0.14 -6.73
N PRO A 38 -18.18 -0.32 -7.87
CA PRO A 38 -17.64 -1.59 -8.40
C PRO A 38 -16.41 -2.08 -7.64
N GLU A 39 -16.22 -3.40 -7.60
CA GLU A 39 -15.02 -4.05 -7.04
C GLU A 39 -13.90 -4.15 -8.07
N VAL A 40 -12.65 -4.17 -7.60
CA VAL A 40 -11.47 -4.52 -8.39
C VAL A 40 -11.60 -5.95 -8.91
N PRO A 41 -11.48 -6.18 -10.23
CA PRO A 41 -11.52 -7.52 -10.81
C PRO A 41 -10.41 -8.43 -10.26
N PRO A 42 -10.67 -9.74 -10.06
CA PRO A 42 -9.63 -10.72 -9.73
C PRO A 42 -8.54 -10.79 -10.81
N ASP A 43 -7.30 -11.10 -10.42
CA ASP A 43 -6.16 -11.30 -11.32
C ASP A 43 -5.31 -12.52 -10.91
N SER A 44 -4.17 -12.73 -11.58
CA SER A 44 -3.26 -13.85 -11.28
C SER A 44 -2.61 -13.79 -9.90
N SER A 45 -2.50 -12.59 -9.29
CA SER A 45 -1.94 -12.39 -7.96
C SER A 45 -2.94 -12.71 -6.84
N ASN A 46 -4.24 -12.60 -7.14
CA ASN A 46 -5.35 -13.00 -6.26
C ASN A 46 -6.60 -13.46 -7.06
N PRO A 47 -6.62 -14.73 -7.51
CA PRO A 47 -7.69 -15.25 -8.37
C PRO A 47 -9.07 -15.30 -7.70
N ARG A 48 -9.12 -15.23 -6.36
CA ARG A 48 -10.37 -15.31 -5.58
C ARG A 48 -11.07 -13.96 -5.41
N GLY A 49 -10.48 -12.90 -5.98
CA GLY A 49 -10.97 -11.54 -5.87
C GLY A 49 -10.38 -10.80 -4.69
N PHE A 50 -10.32 -9.48 -4.83
CA PHE A 50 -9.71 -8.62 -3.85
C PHE A 50 -10.70 -8.17 -2.77
N SER A 51 -12.00 -8.07 -3.05
CA SER A 51 -12.95 -7.40 -2.14
C SER A 51 -12.48 -5.99 -1.81
N GLU A 52 -12.07 -5.26 -2.85
CA GLU A 52 -11.60 -3.88 -2.82
C GLU A 52 -12.54 -3.04 -3.68
N PRO A 53 -13.16 -1.98 -3.14
CA PRO A 53 -13.86 -1.00 -3.97
C PRO A 53 -12.87 -0.30 -4.90
N GLN A 54 -13.11 -0.32 -6.22
CA GLN A 54 -12.21 0.28 -7.21
C GLN A 54 -11.98 1.77 -6.95
N TRP A 55 -13.03 2.49 -6.55
CA TRP A 55 -12.95 3.91 -6.22
C TRP A 55 -11.97 4.20 -5.07
N VAL A 56 -11.88 3.30 -4.09
CA VAL A 56 -10.97 3.42 -2.93
C VAL A 56 -9.53 3.25 -3.38
N VAL A 57 -9.26 2.25 -4.24
CA VAL A 57 -7.94 2.04 -4.84
C VAL A 57 -7.49 3.28 -5.62
N ASP A 58 -8.35 3.78 -6.52
CA ASP A 58 -8.06 4.96 -7.34
C ASP A 58 -7.86 6.23 -6.48
N LEU A 59 -8.61 6.35 -5.38
CA LEU A 59 -8.43 7.42 -4.41
C LEU A 59 -7.05 7.33 -3.76
N HIS A 60 -6.71 6.18 -3.16
CA HIS A 60 -5.47 6.05 -2.42
C HIS A 60 -4.24 6.19 -3.30
N ASP A 61 -4.25 5.63 -4.52
CA ASP A 61 -3.15 5.81 -5.47
C ASP A 61 -2.91 7.29 -5.80
N ARG A 62 -3.98 8.06 -5.99
CA ARG A 62 -3.89 9.51 -6.23
C ARG A 62 -3.35 10.26 -5.01
N LEU A 63 -3.88 9.99 -3.81
CA LEU A 63 -3.47 10.68 -2.60
C LEU A 63 -2.04 10.33 -2.18
N LEU A 64 -1.60 9.09 -2.37
CA LEU A 64 -0.20 8.70 -2.13
C LEU A 64 0.75 9.40 -3.09
N LYS A 65 0.40 9.45 -4.38
CA LYS A 65 1.17 10.19 -5.38
C LYS A 65 1.27 11.68 -5.03
N GLU A 66 0.17 12.28 -4.58
CA GLU A 66 0.12 13.66 -4.13
C GLU A 66 0.99 13.90 -2.88
N ALA A 67 0.99 12.95 -1.92
CA ALA A 67 1.82 13.01 -0.72
C ALA A 67 3.30 12.72 -0.98
N GLY A 68 3.66 12.19 -2.16
CA GLY A 68 5.01 11.68 -2.42
C GLY A 68 5.36 10.47 -1.55
N VAL A 69 4.36 9.64 -1.22
CA VAL A 69 4.49 8.46 -0.36
C VAL A 69 4.31 7.19 -1.18
N GLN A 70 5.15 6.19 -0.92
CA GLN A 70 5.04 4.89 -1.58
C GLN A 70 4.17 3.93 -0.76
N VAL A 71 3.60 2.90 -1.39
CA VAL A 71 2.76 1.92 -0.69
C VAL A 71 3.53 1.21 0.44
N SER A 72 4.80 0.85 0.20
CA SER A 72 5.70 0.26 1.20
C SER A 72 6.73 1.27 1.69
N ASP A 73 6.29 2.48 2.04
CA ASP A 73 7.20 3.50 2.58
C ASP A 73 7.68 3.16 3.99
N SER A 74 8.99 3.17 4.18
CA SER A 74 9.61 2.92 5.48
C SER A 74 9.77 4.21 6.31
N ARG A 75 9.57 5.40 5.72
CA ARG A 75 9.71 6.69 6.42
C ARG A 75 8.62 6.85 7.48
N PRO A 76 8.96 7.07 8.76
CA PRO A 76 7.98 7.50 9.76
C PRO A 76 7.26 8.78 9.36
N SER A 77 7.98 9.75 8.78
CA SER A 77 7.43 11.03 8.31
C SER A 77 6.40 10.90 7.19
N ALA A 78 6.33 9.76 6.47
CA ALA A 78 5.29 9.53 5.47
C ALA A 78 3.87 9.59 6.07
N TRP A 79 3.71 9.16 7.33
CA TRP A 79 2.43 9.25 8.06
C TRP A 79 2.00 10.68 8.32
N PHE A 80 2.95 11.58 8.53
CA PHE A 80 2.67 13.01 8.65
C PHE A 80 2.17 13.57 7.32
N GLU A 81 2.80 13.22 6.19
CA GLU A 81 2.38 13.71 4.88
C GLU A 81 0.98 13.20 4.46
N THR A 82 0.66 11.94 4.69
CA THR A 82 -0.71 11.42 4.43
C THR A 82 -1.73 11.95 5.43
N GLY A 83 -1.31 12.20 6.68
CA GLY A 83 -2.10 12.88 7.69
C GLY A 83 -2.52 14.29 7.26
N ARG A 84 -1.58 15.07 6.68
CA ARG A 84 -1.87 16.41 6.12
C ARG A 84 -2.89 16.41 4.99
N ILE A 85 -3.00 15.33 4.23
CA ILE A 85 -4.06 15.17 3.23
C ILE A 85 -5.38 14.83 3.91
N SER A 86 -5.35 13.92 4.90
CA SER A 86 -6.52 13.44 5.63
C SER A 86 -7.25 14.51 6.44
N THR A 87 -6.57 15.61 6.79
CA THR A 87 -7.16 16.76 7.50
C THR A 87 -7.86 17.76 6.58
N ARG A 88 -7.70 17.66 5.26
CA ARG A 88 -8.26 18.62 4.30
C ARG A 88 -9.76 18.41 4.14
N GLU A 89 -10.51 19.48 4.27
CA GLU A 89 -11.97 19.44 4.18
C GLU A 89 -12.49 18.89 2.83
N PRO A 90 -11.93 19.28 1.66
CA PRO A 90 -12.37 18.70 0.38
C PRO A 90 -12.18 17.18 0.29
N ALA A 91 -11.12 16.64 0.89
CA ALA A 91 -10.89 15.19 0.91
C ALA A 91 -11.93 14.49 1.79
N ARG A 92 -12.22 15.05 2.97
CA ARG A 92 -13.21 14.51 3.91
C ARG A 92 -14.63 14.52 3.33
N ILE A 93 -15.02 15.61 2.68
CA ILE A 93 -16.31 15.72 1.98
C ILE A 93 -16.39 14.66 0.88
N ARG A 94 -15.38 14.60 0.01
CA ARG A 94 -15.37 13.65 -1.11
C ARG A 94 -15.50 12.18 -0.68
N VAL A 95 -14.88 11.79 0.43
CA VAL A 95 -14.99 10.42 0.95
C VAL A 95 -16.34 10.17 1.63
N ALA A 96 -16.87 11.13 2.39
CA ALA A 96 -18.19 11.01 3.00
C ALA A 96 -19.31 10.94 1.94
N ASP A 97 -19.28 11.82 0.94
CA ASP A 97 -20.26 11.86 -0.16
C ASP A 97 -20.24 10.56 -0.98
N TRP A 98 -19.06 9.97 -1.17
CA TRP A 98 -18.95 8.66 -1.83
C TRP A 98 -19.50 7.54 -0.96
N LEU A 99 -19.30 7.59 0.35
CA LEU A 99 -19.68 6.53 1.28
C LEU A 99 -21.20 6.50 1.57
N GLU A 100 -21.85 7.65 1.70
CA GLU A 100 -23.27 7.79 2.07
C GLU A 100 -24.24 6.91 1.24
N PRO A 101 -24.24 6.94 -0.11
CA PRO A 101 -25.22 6.19 -0.89
C PRO A 101 -25.11 4.67 -0.70
N HIS A 102 -23.96 4.14 -0.28
CA HIS A 102 -23.83 2.71 -0.01
C HIS A 102 -24.64 2.24 1.20
N PHE A 103 -24.98 3.15 2.13
CA PHE A 103 -25.87 2.84 3.25
C PHE A 103 -27.35 2.74 2.87
N GLU A 104 -27.73 3.10 1.65
CA GLU A 104 -29.06 2.79 1.11
C GLU A 104 -29.16 1.31 0.69
N VAL A 105 -28.02 0.67 0.41
CA VAL A 105 -27.94 -0.74 0.02
C VAL A 105 -27.84 -1.63 1.26
N HIS A 106 -27.00 -1.27 2.23
CA HIS A 106 -26.77 -2.10 3.41
C HIS A 106 -26.24 -1.27 4.60
N PRO A 107 -26.67 -1.53 5.85
CA PRO A 107 -26.23 -0.76 7.02
C PRO A 107 -24.79 -1.07 7.45
N GLU A 108 -24.26 -2.25 7.11
CA GLU A 108 -22.88 -2.64 7.45
C GLU A 108 -22.02 -2.81 6.20
N LEU A 109 -21.02 -1.94 6.06
CA LEU A 109 -20.13 -1.89 4.90
C LEU A 109 -18.75 -2.48 5.23
N VAL A 110 -18.05 -2.99 4.21
CA VAL A 110 -16.64 -3.38 4.30
C VAL A 110 -15.83 -2.54 3.32
N VAL A 111 -14.82 -1.84 3.85
CA VAL A 111 -13.86 -1.09 3.04
C VAL A 111 -12.48 -1.68 3.25
N LYS A 112 -11.85 -2.09 2.16
CA LYS A 112 -10.49 -2.62 2.14
C LYS A 112 -9.72 -2.08 0.95
N ASP A 113 -8.47 -1.74 1.20
CA ASP A 113 -7.41 -1.55 0.19
C ASP A 113 -6.06 -1.71 0.93
N PRO A 114 -5.01 -2.28 0.32
CA PRO A 114 -3.70 -2.45 0.97
C PRO A 114 -3.02 -1.17 1.47
N ARG A 115 -3.49 0.01 1.02
CA ARG A 115 -2.99 1.34 1.41
C ARG A 115 -3.92 2.04 2.41
N LEU A 116 -5.04 1.42 2.79
CA LEU A 116 -6.05 1.97 3.69
C LEU A 116 -5.45 2.56 4.97
N SER A 117 -4.46 1.86 5.54
CA SER A 117 -3.74 2.26 6.74
C SER A 117 -3.21 3.70 6.70
N TRP A 118 -2.74 4.18 5.54
CA TRP A 118 -2.22 5.54 5.38
C TRP A 118 -3.27 6.65 5.58
N PHE A 119 -4.56 6.30 5.45
CA PHE A 119 -5.67 7.24 5.42
C PHE A 119 -6.75 6.91 6.47
N LEU A 120 -6.44 6.13 7.51
CA LEU A 120 -7.42 5.72 8.53
C LEU A 120 -8.13 6.91 9.18
N GLY A 121 -7.42 8.01 9.41
CA GLY A 121 -8.01 9.25 9.93
C GLY A 121 -9.04 9.87 8.99
N LEU A 122 -8.82 9.81 7.66
CA LEU A 122 -9.78 10.26 6.65
C LEU A 122 -11.04 9.40 6.67
N TRP A 123 -10.87 8.08 6.73
CA TRP A 123 -11.95 7.10 6.75
C TRP A 123 -12.80 7.14 8.02
N ARG A 124 -12.16 7.31 9.19
CA ARG A 124 -12.85 7.51 10.46
C ARG A 124 -13.78 8.72 10.38
N VAL A 125 -13.28 9.85 9.88
CA VAL A 125 -14.08 11.07 9.73
C VAL A 125 -15.24 10.88 8.76
N ALA A 126 -15.00 10.21 7.63
CA ALA A 126 -16.06 9.92 6.66
C ALA A 126 -17.18 9.08 7.27
N ALA A 127 -16.85 7.98 7.96
CA ALA A 127 -17.84 7.13 8.62
C ALA A 127 -18.69 7.91 9.64
N ILE A 128 -18.06 8.74 10.48
CA ILE A 128 -18.77 9.56 11.47
C ILE A 128 -19.73 10.55 10.78
N ARG A 129 -19.30 11.19 9.68
CA ARG A 129 -20.13 12.14 8.93
C ARG A 129 -21.36 11.49 8.29
N THR A 130 -21.24 10.24 7.88
CA THR A 130 -22.37 9.44 7.36
C THR A 130 -23.20 8.78 8.46
N GLY A 131 -22.99 9.17 9.73
CA GLY A 131 -23.71 8.61 10.88
C GLY A 131 -23.39 7.13 11.17
N ALA A 132 -22.24 6.64 10.68
CA ALA A 132 -21.78 5.27 10.88
C ALA A 132 -20.71 5.17 11.96
N LYS A 133 -20.67 4.04 12.67
CA LYS A 133 -19.59 3.70 13.59
C LYS A 133 -18.42 3.08 12.82
N PRO A 134 -17.22 3.69 12.82
CA PRO A 134 -16.03 3.08 12.25
C PRO A 134 -15.53 1.96 13.16
N VAL A 135 -15.30 0.76 12.58
CA VAL A 135 -14.71 -0.38 13.28
C VAL A 135 -13.57 -0.97 12.47
N PHE A 136 -12.59 -1.56 13.12
CA PHE A 136 -11.33 -1.97 12.48
C PHE A 136 -11.01 -3.44 12.73
N VAL A 137 -10.59 -4.15 11.69
CA VAL A 137 -9.87 -5.42 11.81
C VAL A 137 -8.48 -5.23 11.26
N THR A 138 -7.45 -5.45 12.07
CA THR A 138 -6.05 -5.42 11.64
C THR A 138 -5.52 -6.84 11.49
N MET A 139 -5.17 -7.21 10.26
CA MET A 139 -4.60 -8.52 9.96
C MET A 139 -3.12 -8.58 10.31
N LEU A 140 -2.74 -9.60 11.08
CA LEU A 140 -1.39 -9.89 11.51
C LEU A 140 -0.86 -11.13 10.80
N ARG A 141 0.34 -11.01 10.24
CA ARG A 141 1.07 -12.12 9.64
C ARG A 141 2.56 -11.97 9.94
N PRO A 142 3.29 -13.07 10.21
CA PRO A 142 4.70 -12.99 10.55
C PRO A 142 5.49 -12.16 9.53
N PRO A 143 6.39 -11.28 9.98
CA PRO A 143 7.13 -10.37 9.10
C PRO A 143 7.92 -11.11 8.02
N ALA A 144 8.54 -12.24 8.36
CA ALA A 144 9.26 -13.09 7.42
C ALA A 144 8.38 -13.57 6.25
N GLU A 145 7.17 -14.04 6.55
CA GLU A 145 6.22 -14.47 5.51
C GLU A 145 5.75 -13.30 4.64
N VAL A 146 5.51 -12.12 5.25
CA VAL A 146 5.10 -10.93 4.50
C VAL A 146 6.21 -10.46 3.57
N VAL A 147 7.45 -10.37 4.07
CA VAL A 147 8.62 -9.97 3.28
C VAL A 147 8.87 -10.96 2.14
N GLY A 148 8.90 -12.26 2.43
CA GLY A 148 9.10 -13.30 1.41
C GLY A 148 7.98 -13.30 0.36
N SER A 149 6.71 -13.11 0.78
CA SER A 149 5.59 -12.96 -0.15
C SER A 149 5.76 -11.74 -1.05
N LYS A 150 6.12 -10.58 -0.48
CA LYS A 150 6.34 -9.36 -1.27
C LYS A 150 7.48 -9.51 -2.28
N GLN A 151 8.57 -10.18 -1.91
CA GLN A 151 9.69 -10.44 -2.82
C GLN A 151 9.27 -11.30 -4.01
N LYS A 152 8.51 -12.38 -3.76
CA LYS A 152 8.01 -13.28 -4.81
C LYS A 152 7.06 -12.59 -5.81
N TYR A 153 6.13 -11.76 -5.31
CA TYR A 153 5.04 -11.21 -6.14
C TYR A 153 5.34 -9.84 -6.74
N TYR A 154 6.16 -9.00 -6.10
CA TYR A 154 6.41 -7.63 -6.56
C TYR A 154 7.80 -7.46 -7.19
N ALA A 155 8.58 -8.53 -7.34
CA ALA A 155 9.95 -8.50 -7.86
C ALA A 155 10.79 -7.33 -7.28
N ASN A 156 10.55 -7.03 -5.99
CA ASN A 156 10.89 -5.74 -5.43
C ASN A 156 12.41 -5.64 -5.22
N LYS A 157 13.05 -4.65 -5.86
CA LYS A 157 14.50 -4.45 -5.85
C LYS A 157 15.03 -3.86 -4.53
N LEU A 158 14.15 -3.49 -3.60
CA LEU A 158 14.50 -2.75 -2.39
C LEU A 158 15.08 -3.63 -1.24
N GLY A 159 15.01 -4.95 -1.37
CA GLY A 159 15.64 -5.90 -0.43
C GLY A 159 14.85 -6.15 0.87
N SER A 160 15.25 -7.18 1.62
CA SER A 160 14.56 -7.64 2.84
C SER A 160 14.50 -6.56 3.93
N ALA A 161 15.58 -5.80 4.13
CA ALA A 161 15.65 -4.75 5.14
C ALA A 161 14.61 -3.64 4.92
N HIS A 162 14.50 -3.13 3.69
CA HIS A 162 13.49 -2.13 3.37
C HIS A 162 12.06 -2.67 3.60
N LEU A 163 11.79 -3.91 3.15
CA LEU A 163 10.47 -4.51 3.30
C LEU A 163 10.09 -4.75 4.77
N ALA A 164 11.04 -5.20 5.60
CA ALA A 164 10.84 -5.35 7.04
C ALA A 164 10.60 -3.99 7.72
N ALA A 165 11.39 -2.97 7.37
CA ALA A 165 11.20 -1.61 7.85
C ALA A 165 9.83 -1.04 7.43
N SER A 166 9.38 -1.30 6.19
CA SER A 166 8.04 -0.90 5.73
C SER A 166 6.92 -1.59 6.50
N TRP A 167 7.13 -2.87 6.88
CA TRP A 167 6.18 -3.64 7.69
C TRP A 167 6.07 -3.07 9.10
N LEU A 168 7.23 -2.78 9.72
CA LEU A 168 7.32 -2.13 11.03
C LEU A 168 6.60 -0.78 11.03
N ASN A 169 7.01 0.10 10.12
CA ASN A 169 6.43 1.43 9.98
C ASN A 169 4.91 1.36 9.82
N MET A 170 4.44 0.45 8.97
CA MET A 170 3.02 0.29 8.68
C MET A 170 2.23 -0.16 9.91
N LEU A 171 2.64 -1.23 10.58
CA LEU A 171 1.85 -1.82 11.66
C LEU A 171 1.90 -0.99 12.95
N LEU A 172 3.05 -0.41 13.32
CA LEU A 172 3.16 0.43 14.51
C LEU A 172 2.25 1.65 14.44
N HIS A 173 2.15 2.26 13.26
CA HIS A 173 1.28 3.41 13.05
C HIS A 173 -0.18 3.01 12.80
N THR A 174 -0.45 1.87 12.13
CA THR A 174 -1.81 1.33 12.02
C THR A 174 -2.39 1.03 13.40
N GLU A 175 -1.60 0.40 14.27
CA GLU A 175 -1.98 0.17 15.66
C GLU A 175 -2.32 1.50 16.35
N ARG A 176 -1.40 2.46 16.39
CA ARG A 176 -1.67 3.76 17.03
C ARG A 176 -2.93 4.43 16.47
N ALA A 177 -3.06 4.47 15.14
CA ALA A 177 -4.13 5.15 14.46
C ALA A 177 -5.51 4.51 14.71
N THR A 178 -5.56 3.24 15.13
CA THR A 178 -6.82 2.49 15.35
C THR A 178 -7.25 2.43 16.82
N ARG A 179 -6.43 2.88 17.78
CA ARG A 179 -6.80 2.90 19.21
C ARG A 179 -8.16 3.57 19.43
N ASP A 180 -8.83 3.15 20.51
CA ASP A 180 -10.19 3.58 20.87
C ASP A 180 -10.23 5.03 21.39
N GLU A 181 -9.79 5.95 20.55
CA GLU A 181 -10.02 7.37 20.68
C GLU A 181 -11.29 7.69 19.86
N ALA A 182 -12.32 8.22 20.53
CA ALA A 182 -13.60 8.61 19.95
C ALA A 182 -14.60 7.48 19.59
N GLY A 183 -14.64 6.38 20.36
CA GLY A 183 -15.71 5.37 20.29
C GLY A 183 -15.57 4.39 19.12
N THR A 184 -14.33 4.05 18.76
CA THR A 184 -14.01 3.12 17.67
C THR A 184 -13.62 1.77 18.23
N SER A 185 -14.22 0.69 17.72
CA SER A 185 -13.89 -0.67 18.15
C SER A 185 -12.89 -1.31 17.19
N ARG A 186 -11.91 -2.05 17.71
CA ARG A 186 -10.88 -2.72 16.89
C ARG A 186 -10.66 -4.17 17.33
N VAL A 187 -10.21 -5.00 16.39
CA VAL A 187 -9.76 -6.38 16.64
C VAL A 187 -8.49 -6.64 15.84
N PHE A 188 -7.53 -7.34 16.44
CA PHE A 188 -6.36 -7.86 15.72
C PHE A 188 -6.56 -9.35 15.45
N VAL A 189 -6.29 -9.77 14.22
CA VAL A 189 -6.51 -11.16 13.80
C VAL A 189 -5.23 -11.72 13.23
N ARG A 190 -4.74 -12.82 13.83
CA ARG A 190 -3.64 -13.60 13.24
C ARG A 190 -4.17 -14.33 12.01
N TYR A 191 -3.44 -14.21 10.90
CA TYR A 191 -3.77 -14.93 9.68
C TYR A 191 -3.80 -16.45 9.88
N GLU A 192 -2.94 -16.96 10.76
CA GLU A 192 -2.93 -18.37 11.17
C GLU A 192 -4.24 -18.77 11.87
N ASP A 193 -4.69 -18.03 12.87
CA ASP A 193 -5.94 -18.31 13.59
C ASP A 193 -7.12 -18.31 12.62
N LEU A 194 -7.14 -17.36 11.68
CA LEU A 194 -8.16 -17.27 10.64
C LEU A 194 -8.16 -18.50 9.70
N LEU A 195 -7.00 -19.04 9.33
CA LEU A 195 -6.93 -20.22 8.47
C LEU A 195 -7.24 -21.52 9.21
N THR A 196 -6.83 -21.62 10.48
CA THR A 196 -7.06 -22.79 11.33
C THR A 196 -8.54 -22.96 11.67
N ASP A 197 -9.19 -21.89 12.12
CA ASP A 197 -10.61 -21.88 12.44
C ASP A 197 -11.21 -20.51 12.12
N TRP A 198 -11.57 -20.37 10.85
CA TRP A 198 -12.14 -19.12 10.35
C TRP A 198 -13.47 -18.79 11.02
N VAL A 199 -14.29 -19.80 11.37
CA VAL A 199 -15.61 -19.61 11.96
C VAL A 199 -15.46 -18.98 13.34
N LYS A 200 -14.64 -19.59 14.21
CA LYS A 200 -14.35 -19.07 15.54
C LYS A 200 -13.78 -17.65 15.46
N THR A 201 -12.82 -17.44 14.57
CA THR A 201 -12.16 -16.14 14.39
C THR A 201 -13.15 -15.06 13.94
N THR A 202 -13.98 -15.35 12.94
CA THR A 202 -14.94 -14.36 12.42
C THR A 202 -16.10 -14.12 13.37
N MET A 203 -16.54 -15.13 14.12
CA MET A 203 -17.55 -14.93 15.18
C MET A 203 -17.02 -14.06 16.31
N HIS A 204 -15.75 -14.23 16.72
CA HIS A 204 -15.12 -13.32 17.67
C HIS A 204 -15.09 -11.88 17.13
N VAL A 205 -14.65 -11.68 15.89
CA VAL A 205 -14.71 -10.36 15.22
C VAL A 205 -16.13 -9.80 15.21
N GLY A 206 -17.10 -10.63 14.84
CA GLY A 206 -18.51 -10.27 14.79
C GLY A 206 -19.04 -9.78 16.13
N HIS A 207 -18.79 -10.51 17.22
CA HIS A 207 -19.23 -10.12 18.55
C HIS A 207 -18.49 -8.88 19.08
N THR A 208 -17.16 -8.82 18.97
CA THR A 208 -16.36 -7.70 19.51
C THR A 208 -16.64 -6.39 18.77
N LEU A 209 -16.90 -6.45 17.46
CA LEU A 209 -17.25 -5.27 16.65
C LEU A 209 -18.77 -5.09 16.49
N GLU A 210 -19.56 -5.99 17.12
CA GLU A 210 -21.01 -6.03 17.09
C GLU A 210 -21.60 -6.03 15.65
N LEU A 211 -20.97 -6.74 14.73
CA LEU A 211 -21.34 -6.83 13.31
C LEU A 211 -22.51 -7.80 13.12
N GLN A 212 -23.70 -7.27 12.86
CA GLN A 212 -24.94 -8.04 12.83
C GLN A 212 -24.99 -9.06 11.69
N SER A 213 -24.48 -8.71 10.51
CA SER A 213 -24.40 -9.63 9.37
C SER A 213 -23.55 -10.86 9.68
N ILE A 214 -22.46 -10.68 10.45
CA ILE A 214 -21.59 -11.79 10.84
C ILE A 214 -22.21 -12.62 11.97
N ILE A 215 -22.71 -11.97 13.03
CA ILE A 215 -23.30 -12.66 14.19
C ILE A 215 -24.51 -13.51 13.79
N HIS A 216 -25.35 -12.99 12.89
CA HIS A 216 -26.58 -13.64 12.44
C HIS A 216 -26.44 -14.25 11.04
N THR A 217 -25.22 -14.61 10.64
CA THR A 217 -24.97 -15.21 9.33
C THR A 217 -25.77 -16.50 9.15
N ARG A 218 -26.20 -16.74 7.92
CA ARG A 218 -26.96 -17.93 7.56
C ARG A 218 -26.05 -19.12 7.24
N SER A 219 -26.56 -20.33 7.42
CA SER A 219 -25.80 -21.58 7.18
C SER A 219 -25.37 -21.78 5.73
N ASP A 220 -26.11 -21.24 4.74
CA ASP A 220 -25.73 -21.28 3.33
C ASP A 220 -24.49 -20.41 3.05
N LEU A 221 -24.43 -19.20 3.62
CA LEU A 221 -23.28 -18.29 3.52
C LEU A 221 -22.02 -18.88 4.16
N ILE A 222 -22.17 -19.59 5.29
CA ILE A 222 -21.05 -20.31 5.93
C ILE A 222 -20.42 -21.33 4.96
N ARG A 223 -21.24 -22.04 4.16
CA ARG A 223 -20.72 -23.00 3.16
C ARG A 223 -20.02 -22.30 2.00
N GLU A 224 -20.44 -21.11 1.62
CA GLU A 224 -19.74 -20.30 0.62
C GLU A 224 -18.36 -19.89 1.10
N VAL A 225 -18.26 -19.44 2.36
CA VAL A 225 -16.97 -19.12 2.97
C VAL A 225 -16.07 -20.34 3.07
N HIS A 226 -16.62 -21.51 3.46
CA HIS A 226 -15.84 -22.74 3.54
C HIS A 226 -15.21 -23.15 2.19
N ARG A 227 -15.89 -22.89 1.07
CA ARG A 227 -15.34 -23.09 -0.28
C ARG A 227 -14.36 -22.00 -0.70
N PHE A 228 -14.49 -20.80 -0.13
CA PHE A 228 -13.66 -19.64 -0.44
C PHE A 228 -12.33 -19.64 0.31
N ILE A 229 -12.21 -20.29 1.47
CA ILE A 229 -10.97 -20.35 2.23
C ILE A 229 -10.15 -21.54 1.75
N ASP A 230 -8.87 -21.31 1.49
CA ASP A 230 -7.93 -22.37 1.19
C ASP A 230 -6.96 -22.52 2.36
N PRO A 231 -7.07 -23.61 3.14
CA PRO A 231 -6.19 -23.84 4.27
C PRO A 231 -4.73 -24.04 3.84
N ASP A 232 -4.48 -24.40 2.57
CA ASP A 232 -3.15 -24.59 2.02
C ASP A 232 -2.41 -23.29 1.67
N LEU A 233 -3.02 -22.12 1.86
CA LEU A 233 -2.37 -20.83 1.62
C LEU A 233 -1.18 -20.55 2.57
N ARG A 234 -1.02 -21.36 3.63
CA ARG A 234 0.12 -21.31 4.55
C ARG A 234 1.11 -22.44 4.28
N ARG A 235 1.79 -22.39 3.14
CA ARG A 235 2.88 -23.35 2.79
C ARG A 235 4.29 -22.77 2.89
N VAL A 236 4.44 -21.51 3.28
CA VAL A 236 5.75 -20.85 3.43
C VAL A 236 5.94 -20.42 4.88
N SER A 237 6.76 -21.16 5.62
CA SER A 237 7.23 -20.80 6.95
C SER A 237 8.66 -20.29 6.83
N ALA A 238 8.82 -19.00 6.54
CA ALA A 238 10.14 -18.34 6.57
C ALA A 238 10.43 -17.86 8.00
N SER A 239 11.68 -17.97 8.45
CA SER A 239 12.10 -17.39 9.73
C SER A 239 12.54 -15.93 9.57
N LEU A 240 12.54 -15.17 10.66
CA LEU A 240 12.99 -13.76 10.62
C LEU A 240 14.51 -13.69 10.40
N GLU A 241 15.23 -14.67 10.92
CA GLU A 241 16.68 -14.85 10.81
C GLU A 241 17.10 -15.01 9.34
N ASP A 242 16.32 -15.74 8.54
CA ASP A 242 16.57 -15.95 7.10
C ASP A 242 16.57 -14.66 6.28
N LEU A 243 15.98 -13.57 6.81
CA LEU A 243 15.93 -12.29 6.10
C LEU A 243 17.27 -11.54 6.11
N GLY A 244 18.22 -11.91 6.98
CA GLY A 244 19.54 -11.27 7.07
C GLY A 244 19.45 -9.77 7.40
N LEU A 245 18.54 -9.38 8.30
CA LEU A 245 18.31 -7.97 8.66
C LEU A 245 19.49 -7.41 9.48
N PRO A 246 19.76 -6.09 9.39
CA PRO A 246 20.64 -5.42 10.36
C PRO A 246 20.18 -5.70 11.80
N PRO A 247 21.09 -5.95 12.77
CA PRO A 247 20.71 -6.41 14.11
C PRO A 247 19.64 -5.56 14.80
N ARG A 248 19.77 -4.23 14.81
CA ARG A 248 18.77 -3.33 15.39
C ARG A 248 17.39 -3.43 14.72
N LEU A 249 17.37 -3.59 13.40
CA LEU A 249 16.11 -3.76 12.66
C LEU A 249 15.48 -5.12 12.93
N HIS A 250 16.30 -6.18 13.03
CA HIS A 250 15.87 -7.51 13.42
C HIS A 250 15.17 -7.48 14.79
N ASP A 251 15.82 -6.91 15.80
CA ASP A 251 15.31 -6.87 17.16
C ASP A 251 14.02 -6.07 17.28
N LEU A 252 13.95 -4.90 16.63
CA LEU A 252 12.71 -4.11 16.57
C LEU A 252 11.58 -4.87 15.88
N THR A 253 11.88 -5.58 14.79
CA THR A 253 10.90 -6.39 14.04
C THR A 253 10.37 -7.53 14.91
N ALA A 254 11.26 -8.25 15.59
CA ALA A 254 10.92 -9.36 16.48
C ALA A 254 10.07 -8.89 17.67
N GLN A 255 10.51 -7.84 18.37
CA GLN A 255 9.78 -7.29 19.53
C GLN A 255 8.41 -6.74 19.12
N THR A 256 8.32 -6.01 18.00
CA THR A 256 7.05 -5.52 17.48
C THR A 256 6.11 -6.66 17.14
N TRP A 257 6.60 -7.75 16.55
CA TRP A 257 5.78 -8.93 16.29
C TRP A 257 5.23 -9.52 17.59
N VAL A 258 6.05 -9.67 18.64
CA VAL A 258 5.61 -10.17 19.94
C VAL A 258 4.52 -9.29 20.54
N GLU A 259 4.71 -7.97 20.58
CA GLU A 259 3.74 -7.05 21.19
C GLU A 259 2.43 -6.96 20.40
N LEU A 260 2.49 -6.92 19.07
CA LEU A 260 1.28 -6.94 18.24
C LEU A 260 0.48 -8.23 18.41
N ASN A 261 1.14 -9.37 18.66
CA ASN A 261 0.42 -10.62 18.91
C ASN A 261 -0.38 -10.57 20.21
N LYS A 262 0.07 -9.84 21.24
CA LYS A 262 -0.71 -9.69 22.48
C LYS A 262 -2.04 -8.98 22.22
N LEU A 263 -2.09 -8.06 21.26
CA LEU A 263 -3.35 -7.37 20.90
C LEU A 263 -4.39 -8.30 20.26
N ALA A 264 -3.99 -9.47 19.76
CA ALA A 264 -4.89 -10.48 19.22
C ALA A 264 -5.37 -11.48 20.29
N ASP A 265 -4.79 -11.45 21.48
CA ASP A 265 -5.25 -12.28 22.60
C ASP A 265 -6.47 -11.65 23.29
N PRO A 266 -7.38 -12.48 23.84
CA PRO A 266 -8.46 -11.98 24.68
C PRO A 266 -7.93 -11.08 25.78
N ASP A 267 -8.52 -9.90 25.94
CA ASP A 267 -8.15 -8.88 26.93
C ASP A 267 -6.68 -8.39 26.84
N GLY A 268 -5.97 -8.66 25.73
CA GLY A 268 -4.58 -8.26 25.54
C GLY A 268 -4.39 -6.83 25.00
N ASP A 269 -5.46 -6.19 24.54
CA ASP A 269 -5.46 -4.80 24.07
C ASP A 269 -5.47 -3.79 25.23
N VAL A 270 -4.37 -3.75 25.99
CA VAL A 270 -4.23 -2.97 27.23
C VAL A 270 -3.19 -1.85 27.12
N SER A 271 -3.32 -0.84 27.97
CA SER A 271 -2.44 0.35 28.00
C SER A 271 -0.95 0.03 28.13
N GLN A 272 -0.59 -1.06 28.83
CA GLN A 272 0.80 -1.49 28.94
C GLN A 272 1.38 -1.92 27.58
N VAL A 273 0.61 -2.65 26.76
CA VAL A 273 1.04 -3.05 25.41
C VAL A 273 1.11 -1.83 24.49
N HIS A 274 0.16 -0.89 24.63
CA HIS A 274 0.19 0.39 23.89
C HIS A 274 1.45 1.19 24.18
N ALA A 275 1.84 1.30 25.46
CA ALA A 275 3.03 2.01 25.87
C ALA A 275 4.31 1.37 25.30
N THR A 276 4.40 0.04 25.30
CA THR A 276 5.54 -0.68 24.70
C THR A 276 5.57 -0.48 23.17
N LEU A 277 4.43 -0.52 22.49
CA LEU A 277 4.37 -0.25 21.04
C LEU A 277 4.69 1.20 20.70
N ASP A 278 4.37 2.16 21.57
CA ASP A 278 4.80 3.54 21.44
C ASP A 278 6.32 3.68 21.53
N GLN A 279 6.95 3.02 22.51
CA GLN A 279 8.41 2.96 22.64
C GLN A 279 9.08 2.32 21.42
N LEU A 280 8.51 1.24 20.88
CA LEU A 280 9.02 0.59 19.67
C LEU A 280 8.92 1.49 18.43
N ARG A 281 7.84 2.29 18.31
CA ARG A 281 7.68 3.28 17.24
C ARG A 281 8.70 4.40 17.36
N ASP A 282 8.95 4.89 18.56
CA ASP A 282 9.94 5.95 18.79
C ASP A 282 11.35 5.40 18.48
N ALA A 283 11.69 4.20 18.95
CA ALA A 283 12.96 3.54 18.64
C ALA A 283 13.16 3.24 17.14
N TYR A 284 12.08 2.89 16.42
CA TYR A 284 12.12 2.75 14.97
C TYR A 284 12.34 4.09 14.26
N THR A 285 11.76 5.17 14.79
CA THR A 285 11.96 6.52 14.26
C THR A 285 13.41 6.94 14.40
N ASP A 286 14.00 6.76 15.58
CA ASP A 286 15.42 7.04 15.83
C ASP A 286 16.33 6.23 14.88
N LEU A 287 16.05 4.92 14.70
CA LEU A 287 16.80 4.08 13.78
C LEU A 287 16.70 4.59 12.32
N TYR A 288 15.50 5.01 11.90
CA TYR A 288 15.29 5.52 10.55
C TYR A 288 16.04 6.83 10.33
N GLU A 289 15.97 7.77 11.27
CA GLU A 289 16.67 9.06 11.20
C GLU A 289 18.18 8.89 11.15
N GLU A 290 18.74 7.98 11.97
CA GLU A 290 20.16 7.63 11.94
C GLU A 290 20.56 7.05 10.57
N ALA A 291 19.80 6.08 10.06
CA ALA A 291 20.05 5.47 8.75
C ALA A 291 19.93 6.49 7.60
N GLU A 292 18.97 7.40 7.66
CA GLU A 292 18.80 8.49 6.69
C GLU A 292 19.99 9.45 6.77
N ALA A 293 20.41 9.87 7.97
CA ALA A 293 21.56 10.75 8.15
C ALA A 293 22.85 10.16 7.59
N ILE A 294 23.10 8.87 7.82
CA ILE A 294 24.27 8.14 7.31
C ILE A 294 24.20 7.99 5.79
N SER A 295 23.04 7.63 5.24
CA SER A 295 22.87 7.34 3.82
C SER A 295 22.85 8.58 2.92
N LYS A 296 22.77 9.80 3.47
CA LYS A 296 22.78 11.08 2.71
C LYS A 296 23.92 11.13 1.69
N SER A 297 25.14 10.73 2.08
CA SER A 297 26.30 10.73 1.18
C SER A 297 26.10 9.78 -0.01
N SER A 298 25.52 8.60 0.21
CA SER A 298 25.20 7.64 -0.85
C SER A 298 24.11 8.17 -1.78
N VAL A 299 23.09 8.84 -1.25
CA VAL A 299 22.03 9.49 -2.05
C VAL A 299 22.60 10.59 -2.93
N VAL A 300 23.48 11.45 -2.38
CA VAL A 300 24.15 12.52 -3.15
C VAL A 300 25.02 11.93 -4.27
N ALA A 301 25.83 10.91 -3.96
CA ALA A 301 26.65 10.23 -4.95
C ALA A 301 25.80 9.65 -6.09
N ALA A 302 24.72 8.93 -5.77
CA ALA A 302 23.81 8.35 -6.76
C ALA A 302 23.13 9.42 -7.64
N ARG A 303 22.78 10.59 -7.08
CA ARG A 303 22.22 11.72 -7.86
C ARG A 303 23.25 12.30 -8.83
N ILE A 304 24.50 12.47 -8.38
CA ILE A 304 25.59 12.96 -9.23
C ILE A 304 25.83 11.98 -10.38
N ASP A 305 25.91 10.69 -10.09
CA ASP A 305 26.12 9.66 -11.11
C ASP A 305 24.96 9.62 -12.10
N GLY A 306 23.70 9.67 -11.63
CA GLY A 306 22.53 9.76 -12.49
C GLY A 306 22.55 10.98 -13.41
N ALA A 307 22.92 12.15 -12.88
CA ALA A 307 23.05 13.38 -13.68
C ALA A 307 24.16 13.27 -14.74
N ARG A 308 25.30 12.64 -14.39
CA ARG A 308 26.39 12.38 -15.34
C ARG A 308 25.97 11.42 -16.45
N THR A 309 25.25 10.35 -16.12
CA THR A 309 24.75 9.40 -17.11
C THR A 309 23.73 10.04 -18.04
N ALA A 310 22.80 10.85 -17.51
CA ALA A 310 21.83 11.59 -18.33
C ALA A 310 22.51 12.58 -19.28
N ALA A 311 23.50 13.34 -18.79
CA ALA A 311 24.29 14.24 -19.62
C ALA A 311 25.09 13.49 -20.71
N ALA A 312 25.56 12.27 -20.43
CA ALA A 312 26.25 11.44 -21.41
C ALA A 312 25.30 10.85 -22.46
N SER A 313 24.04 10.56 -22.12
CA SER A 313 23.03 10.10 -23.09
C SER A 313 22.48 11.22 -23.98
N ASP A 314 22.47 12.47 -23.49
CA ASP A 314 22.05 13.66 -24.25
C ASP A 314 23.18 14.29 -25.08
N ALA A 315 24.40 13.73 -25.03
CA ALA A 315 25.50 14.18 -25.86
C ALA A 315 25.15 13.97 -27.35
N PRO A 316 25.27 15.00 -28.21
CA PRO A 316 24.93 14.86 -29.62
C PRO A 316 25.79 13.76 -30.25
N ALA A 317 25.15 12.82 -30.94
CA ALA A 317 25.86 11.78 -31.69
C ALA A 317 26.92 12.44 -32.58
N PRO A 318 28.17 11.93 -32.62
CA PRO A 318 29.21 12.51 -33.44
C PRO A 318 28.70 12.56 -34.88
N GLY A 319 28.73 13.76 -35.46
CA GLY A 319 28.23 13.99 -36.82
C GLY A 319 28.94 13.04 -37.78
N LEU A 320 28.26 12.58 -38.84
CA LEU A 320 28.80 11.60 -39.80
C LEU A 320 30.21 11.91 -40.31
N ALA A 321 30.61 13.19 -40.32
CA ALA A 321 31.94 13.66 -40.68
C ALA A 321 33.08 13.27 -39.71
N GLU A 322 32.77 12.91 -38.46
CA GLU A 322 33.74 12.41 -37.45
C GLU A 322 33.86 10.88 -37.46
N ARG A 323 32.93 10.17 -38.11
CA ARG A 323 33.00 8.71 -38.31
C ARG A 323 33.83 8.31 -39.53
N ILE A 324 34.33 9.27 -40.31
CA ILE A 324 35.17 9.00 -41.48
C ILE A 324 36.64 8.98 -41.01
N PRO A 325 37.36 7.86 -41.18
CA PRO A 325 38.79 7.75 -40.84
C PRO A 325 39.63 8.86 -41.49
N HIS A 326 40.62 9.38 -40.76
CA HIS A 326 41.42 10.54 -41.17
C HIS A 326 42.14 10.33 -42.52
N ASP A 327 42.55 9.10 -42.80
CA ASP A 327 43.15 8.60 -44.04
C ASP A 327 42.19 8.66 -45.25
N VAL A 328 40.89 8.43 -45.02
CA VAL A 328 39.85 8.61 -46.05
C VAL A 328 39.59 10.10 -46.29
N ARG A 329 39.62 10.92 -45.23
CA ARG A 329 39.46 12.38 -45.30
C ARG A 329 40.63 13.08 -46.01
N ALA A 330 41.85 12.56 -45.83
CA ALA A 330 43.07 13.07 -46.46
C ALA A 330 43.15 12.79 -47.97
N LYS A 331 42.52 11.70 -48.43
CA LYS A 331 42.45 11.31 -49.85
C LYS A 331 41.45 12.11 -50.69
N ILE A 332 40.61 12.95 -50.07
CA ILE A 332 39.67 13.82 -50.79
C ILE A 332 40.44 15.01 -51.41
N PRO A 333 40.40 15.19 -52.75
CA PRO A 333 41.08 16.29 -53.43
C PRO A 333 40.64 17.66 -52.89
N PRO A 334 41.54 18.66 -52.80
CA PRO A 334 41.22 19.99 -52.24
C PRO A 334 40.01 20.67 -52.88
N SER A 335 39.79 20.44 -54.18
CA SER A 335 38.67 20.98 -54.97
C SER A 335 37.29 20.44 -54.58
N LEU A 336 37.21 19.25 -53.97
CA LEU A 336 35.95 18.58 -53.61
C LEU A 336 35.57 18.74 -52.12
N ARG A 337 36.50 19.19 -51.27
CA ARG A 337 36.31 19.30 -49.81
C ARG A 337 35.20 20.28 -49.42
N ARG A 338 35.02 21.39 -50.15
CA ARG A 338 33.93 22.36 -49.90
C ARG A 338 32.54 21.80 -50.24
N GLY A 339 32.43 20.98 -51.28
CA GLY A 339 31.17 20.37 -51.70
C GLY A 339 30.68 19.29 -50.73
N VAL A 340 31.59 18.41 -50.29
CA VAL A 340 31.29 17.34 -49.33
C VAL A 340 30.88 17.89 -47.96
N ARG A 341 31.54 18.96 -47.48
CA ARG A 341 31.18 19.60 -46.21
C ARG A 341 29.83 20.33 -46.27
N LYS A 342 29.45 20.86 -47.44
CA LYS A 342 28.14 21.52 -47.67
C LYS A 342 26.99 20.50 -47.85
N ALA A 343 27.28 19.31 -48.37
CA ALA A 343 26.31 18.21 -48.46
C ALA A 343 26.06 17.54 -47.09
N LEU A 344 27.12 17.22 -46.34
CA LEU A 344 27.01 16.61 -45.00
C LEU A 344 26.45 17.55 -43.92
N GLY A 345 26.53 18.87 -44.13
CA GLY A 345 25.92 19.86 -43.23
C GLY A 345 24.46 20.20 -43.55
N ARG A 346 23.89 19.68 -44.65
CA ARG A 346 22.55 20.03 -45.14
C ARG A 346 21.43 19.04 -44.79
N GLU A 347 21.74 17.88 -44.22
CA GLU A 347 20.71 16.92 -43.74
C GLU A 347 20.02 17.33 -42.42
N ARG A 348 20.22 18.57 -41.96
CA ARG A 348 19.43 19.18 -40.88
C ARG A 348 18.69 20.43 -41.39
N THR A 349 17.77 20.24 -42.33
CA THR A 349 16.58 21.11 -42.53
C THR A 349 15.77 20.57 -43.70
N ALA A 350 14.82 19.68 -43.44
CA ALA A 350 13.58 19.52 -44.21
C ALA A 350 12.69 18.46 -43.53
N GLU A 351 11.91 18.88 -42.54
CA GLU A 351 10.55 18.36 -42.30
C GLU A 351 9.85 19.32 -41.32
N GLN A 352 9.28 20.39 -41.87
CA GLN A 352 8.17 21.13 -41.26
C GLN A 352 6.85 20.43 -41.69
N PRO A 353 5.84 20.37 -40.81
CA PRO A 353 4.63 19.57 -41.02
C PRO A 353 3.68 20.18 -42.07
N PRO A 354 2.87 19.38 -42.78
CA PRO A 354 1.84 19.89 -43.67
C PRO A 354 0.68 20.50 -42.87
N GLY A 355 0.15 21.61 -43.40
CA GLY A 355 -0.82 22.49 -42.76
C GLY A 355 -2.19 21.91 -42.45
N GLN A 356 -2.86 22.58 -41.51
CA GLN A 356 -4.30 22.52 -41.24
C GLN A 356 -5.07 23.33 -42.29
N PRO A 357 -6.33 22.98 -42.63
CA PRO A 357 -7.22 23.84 -43.39
C PRO A 357 -7.94 24.86 -42.48
N GLU A 358 -8.13 26.08 -42.98
CA GLU A 358 -9.02 27.11 -42.40
C GLU A 358 -10.50 26.72 -42.55
N PRO A 359 -11.37 27.17 -41.62
CA PRO A 359 -12.76 27.44 -41.93
C PRO A 359 -13.07 28.94 -41.93
N SER A 360 -13.88 29.35 -42.91
CA SER A 360 -14.69 30.58 -42.92
C SER A 360 -15.71 30.63 -41.79
#